data_AF-A0A4Q4U1L4-F1
#
_entry.id   AF-A0A4Q4U1L4-F1
#
_cell.length_a   1.000
_cell.length_b   1.000
_cell.length_c   1.000
_cell.angle_alpha   90.00
_cell.angle_beta   90.00
_cell.angle_gamma   90.00
#
_symmetry.space_group_name_H-M   'P 1'
#
loop_
_entity.id
_entity.type
_entity.pdbx_description
1 polymer ?
#
loop_
_entity_poly.entity_id
_entity_poly.type
_entity_poly.pdbx_seq_one_letter_code
_entity_poly.pdbx_strand_id
1 'polypeptide(L)'
;MSASDARFFSISPAEALSMDPMQRMLLEEVYEASENAGIPISSFSGTNAGCYMGCFTHDYDQIAKKARQVLPNTTLSALVNRYCQTESASASTIKAPAWLSIRLALCSRRGMAALVLKPLDEAIRNGDTVRAVIRGPATGLIRSAYEQAGCDPAVTAYCEAHGTGMPAGDSIERGAIGDTLEHNAQMAKGAKLFVGSVKTNIGHIESSSCLAGLIKAVMSLEKAYDCFQYLV
;
A
#
# COMPACT_ATOMS: atom_id res chain seq x y z
N MET A 1 2.16 -8.54 -18.64
CA MET A 1 3.47 -8.72 -19.28
C MET A 1 3.44 -9.58 -20.53
N SER A 2 3.52 -8.92 -21.69
CA SER A 2 3.84 -9.51 -22.99
C SER A 2 5.36 -9.80 -23.11
N ALA A 3 5.79 -10.49 -24.16
CA ALA A 3 7.22 -10.72 -24.42
C ALA A 3 8.00 -9.42 -24.71
N SER A 4 7.33 -8.41 -25.26
CA SER A 4 7.85 -7.06 -25.44
C SER A 4 8.07 -6.35 -24.10
N ASP A 5 7.13 -6.49 -23.17
CA ASP A 5 7.23 -5.89 -21.82
C ASP A 5 8.32 -6.57 -20.99
N ALA A 6 8.53 -7.88 -21.17
CA ALA A 6 9.60 -8.59 -20.47
C ALA A 6 10.99 -8.00 -20.77
N ARG A 7 11.25 -7.61 -22.02
CA ARG A 7 12.52 -7.02 -22.43
C ARG A 7 12.78 -5.66 -21.77
N PHE A 8 11.72 -4.89 -21.50
CA PHE A 8 11.83 -3.63 -20.76
C PHE A 8 12.47 -3.84 -19.38
N PHE A 9 12.13 -4.94 -18.71
CA PHE A 9 12.69 -5.33 -17.41
C PHE A 9 14.01 -6.10 -17.51
N SER A 10 14.64 -6.17 -18.69
CA SER A 10 15.82 -7.01 -18.94
C SER A 10 15.58 -8.51 -18.66
N ILE A 11 14.34 -8.97 -18.87
CA ILE A 11 13.93 -10.37 -18.68
C ILE A 11 13.78 -11.03 -20.05
N SER A 12 14.38 -12.20 -20.22
CA SER A 12 14.25 -12.96 -21.48
C SER A 12 12.83 -13.53 -21.64
N PRO A 13 12.31 -13.74 -22.86
CA PRO A 13 11.00 -14.36 -23.05
C PRO A 13 10.87 -15.74 -22.37
N ALA A 14 11.96 -16.53 -22.37
CA ALA A 14 12.00 -17.84 -21.70
C ALA A 14 11.91 -17.70 -20.16
N GLU A 15 12.65 -16.74 -19.59
CA GLU A 15 12.58 -16.43 -18.15
C GLU A 15 11.17 -15.94 -17.78
N ALA A 16 10.59 -15.01 -18.54
CA ALA A 16 9.23 -14.50 -18.33
C ALA A 16 8.15 -15.59 -18.39
N LEU A 17 8.32 -16.63 -19.21
CA LEU A 17 7.41 -17.78 -19.26
C LEU A 17 7.49 -18.66 -17.99
N SER A 18 8.66 -18.70 -17.36
CA SER A 18 8.90 -19.45 -16.12
C SER A 18 8.60 -18.65 -14.85
N MET A 19 8.34 -17.34 -14.97
CA MET A 19 8.01 -16.49 -13.83
C MET A 19 6.55 -16.64 -13.42
N ASP A 20 6.33 -16.61 -12.10
CA ASP A 20 4.99 -16.47 -11.53
C ASP A 20 4.30 -15.25 -12.17
N PRO A 21 3.08 -15.40 -12.72
CA PRO A 21 2.30 -14.27 -13.23
C PRO A 21 2.23 -13.08 -12.25
N MET A 22 2.14 -13.32 -10.95
CA MET A 22 2.12 -12.27 -9.92
C MET A 22 3.45 -11.51 -9.84
N GLN A 23 4.59 -12.20 -9.97
CA GLN A 23 5.91 -11.55 -10.02
C GLN A 23 6.00 -10.57 -11.20
N ARG A 24 5.47 -10.97 -12.35
CA ARG A 24 5.49 -10.14 -13.56
C ARG A 24 4.59 -8.91 -13.43
N MET A 25 3.39 -9.09 -12.89
CA MET A 25 2.48 -7.98 -12.64
C MET A 25 3.05 -7.00 -11.61
N LEU A 26 3.74 -7.50 -10.57
CA LEU A 26 4.40 -6.64 -9.59
C LEU A 26 5.44 -5.71 -10.21
N LEU A 27 6.23 -6.18 -11.18
CA LEU A 27 7.22 -5.34 -11.85
C LEU A 27 6.57 -4.18 -12.61
N GLU A 28 5.46 -4.44 -13.29
CA GLU A 28 4.67 -3.42 -13.97
C GLU A 28 4.08 -2.42 -12.96
N GLU A 29 3.49 -2.92 -11.87
CA GLU A 29 2.87 -2.10 -10.82
C GLU A 29 3.88 -1.20 -10.09
N VAL A 30 5.08 -1.71 -9.78
CA VAL A 30 6.17 -0.91 -9.18
C VAL A 30 6.67 0.16 -10.15
N TYR A 31 6.79 -0.18 -11.44
CA TYR A 31 7.18 0.79 -12.46
C TYR A 31 6.13 1.90 -12.61
N GLU A 32 4.86 1.55 -12.73
CA GLU A 32 3.76 2.52 -12.80
C GLU A 32 3.69 3.39 -11.53
N ALA A 33 3.97 2.81 -10.36
CA ALA A 33 4.09 3.56 -9.12
C ALA A 33 5.28 4.55 -9.13
N SER A 34 6.42 4.14 -9.67
CA SER A 34 7.58 5.02 -9.84
C SER A 34 7.24 6.22 -10.73
N GLU A 35 6.63 5.96 -11.89
CA GLU A 35 6.26 6.98 -12.87
C GLU A 35 5.21 7.95 -12.31
N ASN A 36 4.16 7.45 -11.66
CA ASN A 36 3.15 8.33 -11.06
C ASN A 36 3.70 9.12 -9.86
N ALA A 37 4.76 8.64 -9.20
CA ALA A 37 5.47 9.43 -8.19
C ALA A 37 6.38 10.53 -8.78
N GLY A 38 6.61 10.52 -10.09
CA GLY A 38 7.57 11.39 -10.78
C GLY A 38 9.03 11.04 -10.47
N ILE A 39 9.29 9.82 -10.02
CA ILE A 39 10.63 9.36 -9.62
C ILE A 39 11.06 8.28 -10.61
N PRO A 40 12.11 8.49 -11.42
CA PRO A 40 12.58 7.48 -12.35
C PRO A 40 13.04 6.23 -11.61
N ILE A 41 12.65 5.03 -12.05
CA ILE A 41 13.04 3.79 -11.37
C ILE A 41 14.57 3.61 -11.24
N SER A 42 15.32 4.17 -12.20
CA SER A 42 16.79 4.21 -12.17
C SER A 42 17.38 4.95 -10.97
N SER A 43 16.64 5.89 -10.36
CA SER A 43 17.13 6.66 -9.22
C SER A 43 17.13 5.88 -7.90
N PHE A 44 16.50 4.70 -7.84
CA PHE A 44 16.56 3.86 -6.65
C PHE A 44 17.88 3.07 -6.57
N SER A 45 18.53 2.81 -7.70
CA SER A 45 19.78 2.06 -7.75
C SER A 45 20.89 2.78 -6.98
N GLY A 46 21.56 2.06 -6.07
CA GLY A 46 22.63 2.60 -5.23
C GLY A 46 22.17 3.49 -4.07
N THR A 47 20.87 3.55 -3.81
CA THR A 47 20.31 4.24 -2.64
C THR A 47 19.97 3.26 -1.52
N ASN A 48 19.70 3.78 -0.33
CA ASN A 48 19.17 3.00 0.80
C ASN A 48 17.63 2.81 0.70
N ALA A 49 17.05 2.87 -0.50
CA ALA A 49 15.66 2.52 -0.70
C ALA A 49 15.42 1.08 -0.23
N GLY A 50 14.29 0.83 0.43
CA GLY A 50 13.87 -0.50 0.84
C GLY A 50 12.68 -0.97 0.01
N CYS A 51 12.62 -2.26 -0.29
CA CYS A 51 11.45 -2.87 -0.92
C CYS A 51 10.71 -3.78 0.07
N TYR A 52 9.44 -3.49 0.31
CA TYR A 52 8.55 -4.28 1.17
C TYR A 52 7.37 -4.82 0.36
N MET A 53 7.14 -6.13 0.43
CA MET A 53 6.05 -6.79 -0.28
C MET A 53 5.21 -7.64 0.68
N GLY A 54 3.90 -7.49 0.61
CA GLY A 54 2.95 -8.45 1.18
C GLY A 54 2.63 -9.54 0.15
N CYS A 55 2.87 -10.80 0.50
CA CYS A 55 2.45 -11.96 -0.29
C CYS A 55 1.82 -12.99 0.65
N PHE A 56 0.66 -13.50 0.28
CA PHE A 56 -0.10 -14.47 1.09
C PHE A 56 -0.13 -15.87 0.46
N THR A 57 0.09 -15.98 -0.86
CA THR A 57 -0.07 -17.23 -1.60
C THR A 57 1.23 -17.72 -2.22
N HIS A 58 1.37 -19.05 -2.32
CA HIS A 58 2.48 -19.72 -2.98
C HIS A 58 1.94 -20.74 -4.01
N ASP A 59 0.77 -20.44 -4.58
CA ASP A 59 0.00 -21.40 -5.36
C ASP A 59 0.72 -21.80 -6.64
N TYR A 60 1.45 -20.87 -7.25
CA TYR A 60 2.21 -21.15 -8.47
C TYR A 60 3.35 -22.14 -8.23
N ASP A 61 4.07 -22.03 -7.11
CA ASP A 61 5.08 -23.01 -6.70
C ASP A 61 4.45 -24.39 -6.45
N GLN A 62 3.28 -24.44 -5.81
CA GLN A 62 2.56 -25.70 -5.62
C GLN A 62 2.09 -26.33 -6.95
N ILE A 63 1.57 -25.52 -7.88
CA ILE A 63 1.13 -25.99 -9.20
C ILE A 63 2.32 -26.49 -10.02
N ALA A 64 3.43 -25.76 -10.02
CA ALA A 64 4.63 -26.14 -10.77
C ALA A 64 5.27 -27.42 -10.22
N LYS A 65 5.32 -27.58 -8.89
CA LYS A 65 5.73 -28.83 -8.23
C LYS A 65 4.84 -30.01 -8.65
N LYS A 66 3.51 -29.82 -8.69
CA LYS A 66 2.56 -30.84 -9.19
C LYS A 66 2.79 -31.15 -10.68
N ALA A 67 3.14 -30.16 -11.49
CA ALA A 67 3.43 -30.30 -12.91
C ALA A 67 4.82 -30.88 -13.21
N ARG A 68 5.65 -31.16 -12.19
CA ARG A 68 7.08 -31.55 -12.32
C ARG A 68 7.88 -30.56 -13.17
N GLN A 69 7.49 -29.30 -13.17
CA GLN A 69 8.25 -28.24 -13.79
C GLN A 69 9.29 -27.73 -12.79
N VAL A 70 10.56 -27.71 -13.21
CA VAL A 70 11.61 -27.03 -12.44
C VAL A 70 11.48 -25.54 -12.74
N LEU A 71 10.91 -24.79 -11.80
CA LEU A 71 10.96 -23.33 -11.86
C LEU A 71 12.30 -22.86 -11.30
N PRO A 72 12.94 -21.84 -11.90
CA PRO A 72 14.04 -21.17 -11.25
C PRO A 72 13.56 -20.60 -9.92
N ASN A 73 14.24 -20.98 -8.83
CA ASN A 73 13.93 -20.58 -7.46
C ASN A 73 14.30 -19.09 -7.26
N THR A 74 13.53 -18.19 -7.87
CA THR A 74 13.68 -16.75 -7.65
C THR A 74 12.56 -16.33 -6.72
N THR A 75 12.91 -16.09 -5.46
CA THR A 75 11.99 -15.51 -4.49
C THR A 75 11.45 -14.19 -5.04
N LEU A 76 10.16 -13.90 -4.82
CA LEU A 76 9.50 -12.65 -5.23
C LEU A 76 10.32 -11.40 -4.85
N SER A 77 10.91 -11.41 -3.65
CA SER A 77 11.79 -10.36 -3.15
C SER A 77 13.09 -10.20 -3.94
N ALA A 78 13.66 -11.29 -4.45
CA ALA A 78 14.89 -11.27 -5.24
C ALA A 78 14.69 -10.64 -6.62
N LEU A 79 13.49 -10.74 -7.21
CA LEU A 79 13.17 -10.07 -8.48
C LEU A 79 13.02 -8.56 -8.32
N VAL A 80 12.32 -8.11 -7.27
CA VAL A 80 12.22 -6.66 -7.02
C VAL A 80 13.57 -6.10 -6.58
N ASN A 81 14.36 -6.82 -5.78
CA ASN A 81 15.73 -6.43 -5.47
C ASN A 81 16.63 -6.42 -6.71
N ARG A 82 16.43 -7.31 -7.68
CA ARG A 82 17.22 -7.29 -8.93
C ARG A 82 16.95 -6.02 -9.72
N TYR A 83 15.72 -5.50 -9.66
CA TYR A 83 15.33 -4.29 -10.39
C TYR A 83 15.61 -3.00 -9.61
N CYS A 84 15.32 -2.97 -8.31
CA CYS A 84 15.49 -1.80 -7.45
C CYS A 84 16.85 -1.75 -6.72
N GLN A 85 17.60 -2.85 -6.71
CA GLN A 85 18.90 -3.01 -6.01
C GLN A 85 18.85 -2.63 -4.51
N THR A 86 17.76 -2.99 -3.85
CA THR A 86 17.47 -2.69 -2.43
C THR A 86 17.65 -3.92 -1.54
N GLU A 87 17.90 -3.74 -0.23
CA GLU A 87 17.87 -4.86 0.73
C GLU A 87 16.43 -5.32 1.05
N SER A 88 16.23 -6.63 1.26
CA SER A 88 14.93 -7.21 1.61
C SER A 88 14.72 -7.36 3.11
N ALA A 89 13.53 -7.01 3.58
CA ALA A 89 13.01 -7.46 4.87
C ALA A 89 11.71 -8.25 4.67
N SER A 90 11.62 -9.41 5.34
CA SER A 90 10.43 -10.26 5.39
C SER A 90 9.25 -9.54 6.08
N ALA A 91 8.04 -9.82 5.63
CA ALA A 91 6.80 -9.27 6.14
C ALA A 91 6.61 -9.59 7.63
N SER A 92 6.86 -8.61 8.50
CA SER A 92 6.28 -8.53 9.86
C SER A 92 6.55 -7.21 10.58
N THR A 93 7.35 -6.28 10.05
CA THR A 93 7.47 -4.95 10.70
C THR A 93 7.86 -3.87 9.70
N ILE A 94 6.92 -2.97 9.38
CA ILE A 94 7.27 -1.63 8.88
C ILE A 94 7.83 -0.87 10.08
N LYS A 95 9.16 -0.88 10.26
CA LYS A 95 9.82 0.06 11.18
C LYS A 95 9.99 1.39 10.44
N ALA A 96 8.91 2.16 10.35
CA ALA A 96 9.01 3.53 9.87
C ALA A 96 9.33 4.46 11.06
N PRO A 97 10.39 5.31 10.99
CA PRO A 97 10.51 6.43 11.91
C PRO A 97 9.37 7.44 11.68
N ALA A 98 9.03 8.20 12.72
CA ALA A 98 7.77 8.92 12.93
C ALA A 98 7.36 10.01 11.90
N TRP A 99 8.05 10.18 10.77
CA TRP A 99 7.82 11.29 9.82
C TRP A 99 7.83 10.87 8.34
N LEU A 100 7.23 9.72 8.02
CA LEU A 100 7.21 9.17 6.66
C LEU A 100 6.04 9.74 5.83
N SER A 101 6.31 10.37 4.69
CA SER A 101 5.27 10.78 3.73
C SER A 101 5.14 9.82 2.56
N ILE A 102 3.92 9.62 2.11
CA ILE A 102 3.60 8.70 1.01
C ILE A 102 3.59 9.49 -0.29
N ARG A 103 4.43 9.09 -1.23
CA ARG A 103 4.19 9.27 -2.66
C ARG A 103 3.31 8.12 -3.14
N LEU A 104 2.00 8.28 -2.98
CA LEU A 104 1.07 7.22 -3.37
C LEU A 104 1.01 7.16 -4.89
N ALA A 105 1.38 6.03 -5.47
CA ALA A 105 1.37 5.89 -6.90
C ALA A 105 0.65 4.60 -7.27
N LEU A 106 -0.61 4.79 -7.65
CA LEU A 106 -1.61 3.75 -7.70
C LEU A 106 -1.68 3.14 -9.10
N CYS A 107 -1.42 1.85 -9.22
CA CYS A 107 -2.10 1.04 -10.21
C CYS A 107 -2.84 -0.11 -9.49
N SER A 108 -3.99 -0.46 -10.04
CA SER A 108 -4.80 -1.59 -9.60
C SER A 108 -5.43 -2.14 -10.85
N ARG A 109 -4.63 -2.86 -11.66
CA ARG A 109 -5.20 -3.57 -12.80
C ARG A 109 -5.68 -4.96 -12.42
N ARG A 110 -5.13 -5.58 -11.35
CA ARG A 110 -5.33 -7.03 -11.05
C ARG A 110 -5.25 -7.42 -9.57
N GLY A 111 -5.65 -6.51 -8.66
CA GLY A 111 -5.60 -6.79 -7.21
C GLY A 111 -4.22 -6.64 -6.58
N MET A 112 -3.29 -5.96 -7.26
CA MET A 112 -1.99 -5.54 -6.73
C MET A 112 -2.01 -4.02 -6.54
N ALA A 113 -1.15 -3.52 -5.66
CA ALA A 113 -0.96 -2.10 -5.44
C ALA A 113 0.49 -1.87 -4.97
N ALA A 114 1.10 -0.76 -5.38
CA ALA A 114 2.41 -0.34 -4.94
C ALA A 114 2.36 1.12 -4.44
N LEU A 115 3.23 1.47 -3.50
CA LEU A 115 3.38 2.84 -3.02
C LEU A 115 4.86 3.20 -3.01
N VAL A 116 5.18 4.47 -3.29
CA VAL A 116 6.53 5.01 -3.07
C VAL A 116 6.50 5.81 -1.77
N LEU A 117 7.41 5.53 -0.83
CA LEU A 117 7.45 6.21 0.46
C LEU A 117 8.76 7.00 0.58
N LYS A 118 8.67 8.23 1.10
CA LYS A 118 9.80 9.14 1.24
C LYS A 118 9.64 10.01 2.49
N PRO A 119 10.72 10.36 3.21
CA PRO A 119 10.64 11.35 4.28
C PRO A 119 10.00 12.67 3.80
N LEU A 120 9.13 13.28 4.61
CA LEU A 120 8.36 14.46 4.20
C LEU A 120 9.26 15.65 3.82
N ASP A 121 10.26 15.89 4.63
CA ASP A 121 11.24 16.96 4.47
C ASP A 121 12.01 16.81 3.15
N GLU A 122 12.44 15.60 2.83
CA GLU A 122 13.11 15.28 1.57
C GLU A 122 12.16 15.42 0.38
N ALA A 123 10.90 15.01 0.55
CA ALA A 123 9.86 15.14 -0.48
C ALA A 123 9.57 16.61 -0.82
N ILE A 124 9.47 17.47 0.20
CA ILE A 124 9.29 18.91 0.05
C ILE A 124 10.54 19.54 -0.59
N ARG A 125 11.74 19.19 -0.10
CA ARG A 125 13.01 19.75 -0.61
C ARG A 125 13.21 19.47 -2.09
N ASN A 126 12.84 18.27 -2.53
CA ASN A 126 12.97 17.88 -3.94
C ASN A 126 11.80 18.39 -4.80
N GLY A 127 10.82 19.07 -4.21
CA GLY A 127 9.67 19.62 -4.91
C GLY A 127 8.74 18.56 -5.46
N ASP A 128 8.76 17.34 -4.93
CA ASP A 128 7.99 16.26 -5.49
C ASP A 128 6.52 16.28 -4.94
N THR A 129 5.52 15.83 -5.70
CA THR A 129 4.08 15.87 -5.32
C THR A 129 3.72 14.98 -4.10
N VAL A 130 3.40 15.56 -2.95
CA VAL A 130 2.98 14.78 -1.75
C VAL A 130 1.47 14.57 -1.76
N ARG A 131 1.02 13.31 -1.81
CA ARG A 131 -0.42 12.98 -1.82
C ARG A 131 -1.00 12.75 -0.43
N ALA A 132 -0.20 12.21 0.50
CA ALA A 132 -0.58 12.00 1.88
C ALA A 132 0.65 11.84 2.80
N VAL A 133 0.44 11.98 4.11
CA VAL A 133 1.47 11.81 5.15
C VAL A 133 1.08 10.67 6.08
N ILE A 134 1.98 9.70 6.31
CA ILE A 134 1.81 8.68 7.36
C ILE A 134 2.34 9.27 8.67
N ARG A 135 1.43 9.47 9.62
CA ARG A 135 1.78 10.07 10.92
C ARG A 135 2.42 9.08 11.88
N GLY A 136 2.19 7.79 11.71
CA GLY A 136 2.80 6.76 12.53
C GLY A 136 2.44 5.36 12.04
N PRO A 137 3.19 4.34 12.50
CA PRO A 137 2.84 2.95 12.25
C PRO A 137 1.57 2.56 13.01
N ALA A 138 0.73 1.74 12.39
CA ALA A 138 -0.49 1.20 13.01
C ALA A 138 -0.27 -0.26 13.42
N THR A 139 0.63 -0.51 14.37
CA THR A 139 0.80 -1.84 14.97
C THR A 139 -0.06 -1.95 16.22
N GLY A 140 -1.08 -2.80 16.20
CA GLY A 140 -1.95 -3.06 17.36
C GLY A 140 -3.30 -2.35 17.30
N LEU A 141 -3.82 -1.93 18.45
CA LEU A 141 -5.13 -1.30 18.59
C LEU A 141 -5.13 0.16 18.14
N ILE A 142 -6.30 0.67 17.73
CA ILE A 142 -6.49 2.04 17.20
C ILE A 142 -5.84 3.09 18.11
N ARG A 143 -6.07 3.03 19.43
CA ARG A 143 -5.53 4.02 20.38
C ARG A 143 -3.99 4.07 20.36
N SER A 144 -3.33 2.93 20.34
CA SER A 144 -1.87 2.85 20.30
C SER A 144 -1.30 3.40 19.00
N ALA A 145 -2.02 3.32 17.89
CA ALA A 145 -1.61 3.94 16.62
C ALA A 145 -1.64 5.48 16.72
N TYR A 146 -2.68 6.06 17.34
CA TYR A 146 -2.76 7.51 17.58
C TYR A 146 -1.69 8.00 18.55
N GLU A 147 -1.43 7.24 19.63
CA GLU A 147 -0.36 7.54 20.59
C GLU A 147 1.02 7.55 19.91
N GLN A 148 1.31 6.54 19.09
CA GLN A 148 2.57 6.48 18.31
C GLN A 148 2.67 7.59 17.28
N ALA A 149 1.55 8.00 16.69
CA ALA A 149 1.49 9.09 15.72
C ALA A 149 1.53 10.49 16.36
N GLY A 150 1.36 10.58 17.69
CA GLY A 150 1.20 11.86 18.38
C GLY A 150 -0.01 12.65 17.87
N CYS A 151 -1.08 11.97 17.47
CA CYS A 151 -2.28 12.58 16.90
C CYS A 151 -3.47 12.44 17.84
N ASP A 152 -4.35 13.45 17.84
CA ASP A 152 -5.62 13.37 18.57
C ASP A 152 -6.64 12.57 17.74
N PRO A 153 -7.21 11.46 18.25
CA PRO A 153 -8.27 10.74 17.57
C PRO A 153 -9.55 11.58 17.34
N ALA A 154 -9.77 12.66 18.10
CA ALA A 154 -10.95 13.53 17.96
C ALA A 154 -11.06 14.22 16.60
N VAL A 155 -9.93 14.46 15.92
CA VAL A 155 -9.91 15.14 14.61
C VAL A 155 -10.13 14.18 13.43
N THR A 156 -10.41 12.91 13.70
CA THR A 156 -10.59 11.88 12.67
C THR A 156 -11.91 12.08 11.94
N ALA A 157 -11.84 12.47 10.67
CA ALA A 157 -13.03 12.63 9.83
C ALA A 157 -13.44 11.32 9.12
N TYR A 158 -12.49 10.42 8.88
CA TYR A 158 -12.73 9.20 8.09
C TYR A 158 -11.95 8.00 8.66
N CYS A 159 -12.62 6.85 8.71
CA CYS A 159 -12.02 5.55 9.04
C CYS A 159 -12.29 4.55 7.91
N GLU A 160 -11.21 4.09 7.29
CA GLU A 160 -11.26 2.92 6.41
C GLU A 160 -11.17 1.65 7.26
N ALA A 161 -12.30 1.00 7.44
CA ALA A 161 -12.42 -0.22 8.22
C ALA A 161 -11.87 -1.45 7.48
N HIS A 162 -11.52 -2.49 8.23
CA HIS A 162 -11.26 -3.81 7.69
C HIS A 162 -12.52 -4.34 6.97
N GLY A 163 -13.69 -4.26 7.61
CA GLY A 163 -15.02 -4.44 7.03
C GLY A 163 -15.13 -5.64 6.11
N THR A 164 -15.06 -6.84 6.68
CA THR A 164 -15.05 -8.10 5.94
C THR A 164 -16.45 -8.58 5.56
N GLY A 165 -17.49 -7.99 6.15
CA GLY A 165 -18.88 -8.43 5.99
C GLY A 165 -19.24 -9.58 6.93
N MET A 166 -18.35 -9.95 7.86
CA MET A 166 -18.59 -11.00 8.84
C MET A 166 -19.37 -10.42 10.02
N PRO A 167 -20.62 -10.87 10.32
CA PRO A 167 -21.47 -10.20 11.31
C PRO A 167 -20.83 -10.04 12.69
N ALA A 168 -20.14 -11.07 13.18
CA ALA A 168 -19.44 -11.02 14.46
C ALA A 168 -18.19 -10.12 14.43
N GLY A 169 -17.40 -10.21 13.35
CA GLY A 169 -16.18 -9.41 13.19
C GLY A 169 -16.48 -7.93 13.03
N ASP A 170 -17.45 -7.59 12.18
CA ASP A 170 -17.88 -6.22 11.93
C ASP A 170 -18.52 -5.59 13.19
N SER A 171 -19.21 -6.37 14.02
CA SER A 171 -19.74 -5.90 15.31
C SER A 171 -18.62 -5.51 16.29
N ILE A 172 -17.56 -6.32 16.36
CA ILE A 172 -16.39 -6.05 17.20
C ILE A 172 -15.63 -4.82 16.67
N GLU A 173 -15.40 -4.76 15.37
CA GLU A 173 -14.72 -3.64 14.72
C GLU A 173 -15.47 -2.33 14.92
N ARG A 174 -16.79 -2.33 14.73
CA ARG A 174 -17.62 -1.15 14.98
C ARG A 174 -17.54 -0.68 16.43
N GLY A 175 -17.56 -1.61 17.38
CA GLY A 175 -17.37 -1.30 18.81
C GLY A 175 -16.04 -0.60 19.07
N ALA A 176 -14.94 -1.18 18.56
CA ALA A 176 -13.60 -0.61 18.72
C ALA A 176 -13.47 0.80 18.10
N ILE A 177 -14.05 1.02 16.92
CA ILE A 177 -14.10 2.34 16.27
C ILE A 177 -14.92 3.34 17.10
N GLY A 178 -16.10 2.93 17.58
CA GLY A 178 -16.97 3.77 18.42
C GLY A 178 -16.27 4.21 19.72
N ASP A 179 -15.65 3.25 20.41
CA ASP A 179 -15.00 3.48 21.70
C ASP A 179 -13.74 4.35 21.62
N THR A 180 -13.12 4.46 20.43
CA THR A 180 -11.86 5.18 20.24
C THR A 180 -11.98 6.46 19.43
N LEU A 181 -12.79 6.47 18.37
CA LEU A 181 -12.89 7.59 17.43
C LEU A 181 -14.19 8.37 17.63
N GLU A 182 -15.32 7.69 17.84
CA GLU A 182 -16.63 8.34 17.95
C GLU A 182 -16.80 9.09 19.27
N HIS A 183 -16.35 8.50 20.38
CA HIS A 183 -16.39 9.16 21.70
C HIS A 183 -15.61 10.49 21.72
N ASN A 184 -14.55 10.59 20.90
CA ASN A 184 -13.71 11.78 20.81
C ASN A 184 -14.27 12.83 19.82
N ALA A 185 -14.92 12.40 18.73
CA ALA A 185 -15.61 13.29 17.79
C ALA A 185 -16.84 14.01 18.41
N GLN A 186 -17.54 13.35 19.35
CA GLN A 186 -18.66 13.96 20.09
C GLN A 186 -18.24 15.14 20.98
N MET A 187 -16.98 15.17 21.44
CA MET A 187 -16.44 16.28 22.25
C MET A 187 -16.12 17.53 21.41
N ALA A 188 -15.93 17.38 20.09
CA ALA A 188 -15.57 18.46 19.17
C ALA A 188 -16.78 19.21 18.56
N LYS A 189 -17.94 19.22 19.24
CA LYS A 189 -19.18 19.96 18.85
C LYS A 189 -19.56 19.85 17.36
N GLY A 190 -19.91 18.64 16.91
CA GLY A 190 -20.56 18.43 15.61
C GLY A 190 -19.69 17.78 14.52
N ALA A 191 -18.46 17.37 14.85
CA ALA A 191 -17.65 16.55 13.96
C ALA A 191 -18.33 15.19 13.71
N LYS A 192 -18.47 14.80 12.44
CA LYS A 192 -18.98 13.49 12.03
C LYS A 192 -17.82 12.60 11.62
N LEU A 193 -17.78 11.39 12.17
CA LEU A 193 -16.89 10.33 11.71
C LEU A 193 -17.58 9.56 10.58
N PHE A 194 -16.95 9.50 9.42
CA PHE A 194 -17.37 8.64 8.31
C PHE A 194 -16.61 7.32 8.38
N VAL A 195 -17.31 6.20 8.24
CA VAL A 195 -16.70 4.86 8.22
C VAL A 195 -17.06 4.18 6.91
N GLY A 196 -16.08 3.57 6.26
CA GLY A 196 -16.29 2.81 5.04
C GLY A 196 -15.30 1.65 4.90
N SER A 197 -15.57 0.74 3.96
CA SER A 197 -14.66 -0.32 3.56
C SER A 197 -14.65 -0.42 2.04
N VAL A 198 -13.47 -0.52 1.43
CA VAL A 198 -13.29 -0.72 -0.01
C VAL A 198 -13.75 -2.12 -0.43
N LYS A 199 -13.80 -3.08 0.50
CA LYS A 199 -14.16 -4.47 0.21
C LYS A 199 -15.60 -4.63 -0.25
N THR A 200 -16.47 -3.67 0.07
CA THR A 200 -17.85 -3.65 -0.43
C THR A 200 -17.91 -3.38 -1.94
N ASN A 201 -16.86 -2.78 -2.52
CA ASN A 201 -16.78 -2.47 -3.95
C ASN A 201 -15.96 -3.49 -4.73
N ILE A 202 -14.82 -3.95 -4.18
CA ILE A 202 -13.84 -4.77 -4.92
C ILE A 202 -13.63 -6.17 -4.31
N GLY A 203 -14.36 -6.51 -3.25
CA GLY A 203 -14.18 -7.76 -2.52
C GLY A 203 -12.93 -7.77 -1.62
N HIS A 204 -12.68 -8.91 -1.00
CA HIS A 204 -11.53 -9.11 -0.11
C HIS A 204 -10.29 -9.56 -0.90
N ILE A 205 -9.51 -8.63 -1.41
CA ILE A 205 -8.26 -8.87 -2.17
C ILE A 205 -7.04 -9.19 -1.28
N GLU A 206 -7.25 -10.05 -0.29
CA GLU A 206 -6.25 -10.57 0.66
C GLU A 206 -5.13 -9.58 1.03
N SER A 207 -3.88 -9.86 0.64
CA SER A 207 -2.67 -9.08 0.95
C SER A 207 -2.70 -7.64 0.46
N SER A 208 -3.49 -7.35 -0.56
CA SER A 208 -3.60 -6.01 -1.15
C SER A 208 -4.73 -5.19 -0.53
N SER A 209 -5.56 -5.79 0.35
CA SER A 209 -6.71 -5.12 0.96
C SER A 209 -6.32 -3.88 1.77
N CYS A 210 -5.18 -3.94 2.47
CA CYS A 210 -4.68 -2.81 3.26
C CYS A 210 -4.32 -1.63 2.35
N LEU A 211 -3.55 -1.89 1.29
CA LEU A 211 -3.16 -0.85 0.34
C LEU A 211 -4.38 -0.27 -0.38
N ALA A 212 -5.31 -1.09 -0.84
CA ALA A 212 -6.52 -0.59 -1.50
C ALA A 212 -7.36 0.32 -0.59
N GLY A 213 -7.48 -0.01 0.70
CA GLY A 213 -8.15 0.84 1.67
C GLY A 213 -7.42 2.18 1.87
N LEU A 214 -6.09 2.14 2.03
CA LEU A 214 -5.26 3.34 2.15
C LEU A 214 -5.38 4.23 0.90
N ILE A 215 -5.35 3.62 -0.27
CA ILE A 215 -5.50 4.30 -1.56
C ILE A 215 -6.85 5.03 -1.63
N LYS A 216 -7.93 4.33 -1.29
CA LYS A 216 -9.26 4.93 -1.24
C LYS A 216 -9.28 6.13 -0.28
N ALA A 217 -8.69 6.00 0.91
CA ALA A 217 -8.62 7.09 1.88
C ALA A 217 -7.86 8.31 1.33
N VAL A 218 -6.72 8.11 0.66
CA VAL A 218 -5.95 9.20 0.04
C VAL A 218 -6.74 9.86 -1.09
N MET A 219 -7.38 9.07 -1.96
CA MET A 219 -8.22 9.63 -3.03
C MET A 219 -9.42 10.41 -2.48
N SER A 220 -10.02 9.96 -1.38
CA SER A 220 -11.08 10.68 -0.68
C SER A 220 -10.58 12.01 -0.13
N LEU A 221 -9.37 12.08 0.42
CA LEU A 221 -8.75 13.34 0.85
C LEU A 221 -8.57 14.29 -0.34
N GLU A 222 -7.93 13.84 -1.41
CA GLU A 222 -7.68 14.67 -2.59
C GLU A 222 -8.96 15.24 -3.20
N LYS A 223 -9.99 14.40 -3.36
CA LYS A 223 -11.26 14.85 -3.91
C LYS A 223 -12.02 15.76 -2.96
N ALA A 224 -11.89 15.57 -1.65
CA ALA A 224 -12.42 16.52 -0.69
C ALA A 224 -11.71 17.89 -0.82
N TYR A 225 -10.38 17.92 -0.92
CA TYR A 225 -9.60 19.14 -1.13
C TYR A 225 -9.96 19.84 -2.46
N ASP A 226 -10.10 19.10 -3.56
CA ASP A 226 -10.51 19.65 -4.86
C ASP A 226 -11.88 20.37 -4.74
N CYS A 227 -12.86 19.75 -4.07
CA CYS A 227 -14.17 20.36 -3.87
C CYS A 227 -14.14 21.67 -3.06
N PHE A 228 -13.16 21.85 -2.16
CA PHE A 228 -13.00 23.09 -1.39
C PHE A 228 -12.35 24.22 -2.19
N GLN A 229 -11.53 23.93 -3.21
CA GLN A 229 -10.92 24.99 -4.05
C GLN A 229 -11.92 25.67 -5.00
N TYR A 230 -13.04 25.03 -5.31
CA TYR A 230 -14.11 25.63 -6.13
C TYR A 230 -15.21 26.34 -5.30
N LEU A 231 -14.99 26.50 -3.99
CA LEU A 231 -15.93 27.14 -3.06
C LEU A 231 -15.37 28.44 -2.43
N VAL A 232 -14.28 29.00 -2.97
CA VAL A 232 -13.72 30.30 -2.56
C VAL A 232 -13.72 31.28 -3.72
#